data_AF-A0A7T1F961-F1
#
_entry.id   AF-A0A7T1F961-F1
#
_cell.length_a   1.000
_cell.length_b   1.000
_cell.length_c   1.000
_cell.angle_alpha   90.00
_cell.angle_beta   90.00
_cell.angle_gamma   90.00
#
_symmetry.space_group_name_H-M   'P 1'
#
loop_
_entity.id
_entity.type
_entity.pdbx_description
1 polymer ?
#
loop_
_entity_poly.entity_id
_entity_poly.type
_entity_poly.pdbx_seq_one_letter_code
_entity_poly.pdbx_strand_id
1 'polypeptide(L)'
;MDNEKGLLIVLSGPSGVGKGTVRKKIFDDPSTSYKYSISMTTREMRVGEVDGVDYFFKSKAEFEELIKQDQFIEYAEYVGNYYGTPVQYVKDTMDKGYDVFLEIEVEGAKQVRKKFPDALFIFLAPPSLDHLRERLVGRGTESDEKIQSRVKEARNEVEMMNLYDYVVVNDEVDLAKQRIQSIVEAEHLKRERIEARYRKMILEAKK
;
A
#
# COMPACT_ATOMS: atom_id res chain seq x y z
N MET A 1 21.93 -10.90 -14.74
CA MET A 1 21.83 -9.69 -15.57
C MET A 1 20.70 -8.89 -14.98
N ASP A 2 20.98 -7.79 -14.30
CA ASP A 2 19.97 -7.09 -13.52
C ASP A 2 19.02 -6.35 -14.46
N ASN A 3 17.78 -6.81 -14.53
CA ASN A 3 16.69 -6.07 -15.17
C ASN A 3 16.33 -4.86 -14.29
N GLU A 4 15.79 -3.82 -14.93
CA GLU A 4 15.26 -2.67 -14.19
C GLU A 4 14.15 -3.18 -13.26
N LYS A 5 14.33 -2.98 -11.96
CA LYS A 5 13.35 -3.43 -10.96
C LYS A 5 12.14 -2.51 -10.96
N GLY A 6 10.97 -3.10 -10.77
CA GLY A 6 9.75 -2.32 -10.56
C GLY A 6 9.81 -1.45 -9.30
N LEU A 7 8.94 -0.46 -9.22
CA LEU A 7 8.70 0.33 -8.01
C LEU A 7 7.95 -0.49 -6.97
N LEU A 8 8.28 -0.29 -5.69
CA LEU A 8 7.40 -0.64 -4.59
C LEU A 8 6.61 0.61 -4.21
N ILE A 9 5.32 0.61 -4.49
CA ILE A 9 4.41 1.73 -4.27
C ILE A 9 3.58 1.43 -3.02
N VAL A 10 3.68 2.29 -2.01
CA VAL A 10 2.97 2.14 -0.73
C VAL A 10 1.92 3.23 -0.62
N LEU A 11 0.66 2.86 -0.75
CA LEU A 11 -0.47 3.72 -0.42
C LEU A 11 -0.90 3.45 1.02
N SER A 12 -0.85 4.48 1.85
CA SER A 12 -1.31 4.42 3.23
C SER A 12 -1.95 5.76 3.62
N GLY A 13 -2.44 5.88 4.85
CA GLY A 13 -3.24 7.02 5.28
C GLY A 13 -4.22 6.60 6.37
N PRO A 14 -4.91 7.58 7.00
CA PRO A 14 -5.65 7.31 8.20
C PRO A 14 -6.85 6.40 7.95
N SER A 15 -7.30 5.72 8.99
CA SER A 15 -8.50 4.88 8.90
C SER A 15 -9.71 5.71 8.44
N GLY A 16 -10.49 5.18 7.48
CA GLY A 16 -11.66 5.87 6.93
C GLY A 16 -11.37 6.86 5.79
N VAL A 17 -10.11 7.11 5.42
CA VAL A 17 -9.78 8.07 4.34
C VAL A 17 -10.20 7.58 2.94
N GLY A 18 -10.49 6.29 2.76
CA GLY A 18 -10.95 5.73 1.48
C GLY A 18 -9.86 5.05 0.65
N LYS A 19 -8.78 4.55 1.27
CA LYS A 19 -7.68 3.81 0.62
C LYS A 19 -8.17 2.72 -0.32
N GLY A 20 -8.99 1.79 0.19
CA GLY A 20 -9.55 0.69 -0.61
C GLY A 20 -10.41 1.16 -1.80
N THR A 21 -11.12 2.29 -1.68
CA THR A 21 -11.91 2.87 -2.78
C THR A 21 -11.01 3.43 -3.87
N VAL A 22 -9.96 4.18 -3.51
CA VAL A 22 -8.97 4.72 -4.45
C VAL A 22 -8.18 3.58 -5.10
N ARG A 23 -7.71 2.61 -4.33
CA ARG A 23 -7.06 1.39 -4.84
C ARG A 23 -7.95 0.69 -5.87
N LYS A 24 -9.22 0.42 -5.54
CA LYS A 24 -10.15 -0.22 -6.48
C LYS A 24 -10.23 0.57 -7.79
N LYS A 25 -10.39 1.89 -7.71
CA LYS A 25 -10.45 2.75 -8.90
C LYS A 25 -9.15 2.73 -9.72
N ILE A 26 -7.97 2.62 -9.08
CA ILE A 26 -6.69 2.43 -9.75
C ILE A 26 -6.69 1.10 -10.52
N PHE A 27 -7.08 -0.01 -9.89
CA PHE A 27 -7.03 -1.33 -10.53
C PHE A 27 -8.17 -1.63 -11.51
N ASP A 28 -9.29 -0.88 -11.44
CA ASP A 28 -10.36 -0.90 -12.44
C ASP A 28 -9.97 -0.12 -13.72
N ASP A 29 -8.90 0.69 -13.68
CA ASP A 29 -8.40 1.43 -14.83
C ASP A 29 -7.56 0.51 -15.74
N PRO A 30 -7.92 0.32 -17.02
CA PRO A 30 -7.21 -0.57 -17.93
C PRO A 30 -5.78 -0.09 -18.27
N SER A 31 -5.45 1.17 -18.00
CA SER A 31 -4.08 1.69 -18.17
C SER A 31 -3.14 1.32 -17.03
N THR A 32 -3.66 0.83 -15.90
CA THR A 32 -2.86 0.45 -14.74
C THR A 32 -2.03 -0.80 -15.03
N SER A 33 -0.70 -0.65 -14.93
CA SER A 33 0.27 -1.74 -15.14
C SER A 33 0.76 -2.39 -13.84
N TYR A 34 0.41 -1.82 -12.68
CA TYR A 34 0.88 -2.27 -11.37
C TYR A 34 0.33 -3.65 -11.01
N LYS A 35 1.04 -4.37 -10.14
CA LYS A 35 0.58 -5.62 -9.53
C LYS A 35 0.17 -5.38 -8.09
N TYR A 36 -1.06 -5.73 -7.75
CA TYR A 36 -1.56 -5.58 -6.38
C TYR A 36 -0.94 -6.65 -5.48
N SER A 37 -0.35 -6.23 -4.36
CA SER A 37 0.12 -7.16 -3.34
C SER A 37 -1.04 -7.62 -2.46
N ILE A 38 -1.52 -8.83 -2.71
CA ILE A 38 -2.56 -9.48 -1.91
C ILE A 38 -1.98 -9.84 -0.54
N SER A 39 -2.56 -9.30 0.52
CA SER A 39 -2.11 -9.56 1.89
C SER A 39 -2.52 -10.96 2.36
N MET A 40 -1.76 -11.53 3.29
CA MET A 40 -2.20 -12.66 4.10
C MET A 40 -3.04 -12.18 5.27
N THR A 41 -4.03 -12.97 5.70
CA THR A 41 -4.76 -12.69 6.94
C THR A 41 -5.15 -13.97 7.68
N THR A 42 -5.28 -13.86 9.00
CA THR A 42 -5.87 -14.92 9.85
C THR A 42 -7.36 -14.74 10.11
N ARG A 43 -7.96 -13.66 9.59
CA ARG A 43 -9.40 -13.46 9.68
C ARG A 43 -10.12 -14.53 8.87
N GLU A 44 -11.27 -14.97 9.36
CA GLU A 44 -12.16 -15.82 8.55
C GLU A 44 -12.61 -15.12 7.26
N MET A 45 -12.64 -15.87 6.17
CA MET A 45 -13.15 -15.43 4.88
C MET A 45 -14.62 -15.03 5.00
N ARG A 46 -14.98 -13.83 4.52
CA ARG A 46 -16.37 -13.38 4.46
C ARG A 46 -17.07 -13.96 3.23
N VAL A 47 -18.40 -13.96 3.27
CA VAL A 47 -19.22 -14.34 2.12
C VAL A 47 -18.87 -13.47 0.91
N GLY A 48 -18.45 -14.14 -0.17
CA GLY A 48 -18.07 -13.49 -1.43
C GLY A 48 -16.58 -13.17 -1.58
N GLU A 49 -15.76 -13.33 -0.53
CA GLU A 49 -14.30 -13.25 -0.66
C GLU A 49 -13.76 -14.55 -1.28
N VAL A 50 -12.65 -14.45 -2.03
CA VAL A 50 -11.97 -15.56 -2.70
C VAL A 50 -10.50 -15.59 -2.27
N ASP A 51 -10.03 -16.77 -1.85
CA ASP A 51 -8.63 -17.00 -1.47
C ASP A 51 -7.70 -16.77 -2.66
N GLY A 52 -6.61 -16.04 -2.43
CA GLY A 52 -5.66 -15.63 -3.46
C GLY A 52 -6.17 -14.53 -4.41
N VAL A 53 -7.33 -13.93 -4.12
CA VAL A 53 -7.85 -12.73 -4.80
C VAL A 53 -7.99 -11.58 -3.82
N ASP A 54 -8.78 -11.78 -2.76
CA ASP A 54 -9.00 -10.76 -1.73
C ASP A 54 -7.89 -10.78 -0.68
N TYR A 55 -7.59 -11.98 -0.17
CA TYR A 55 -6.52 -12.27 0.76
C TYR A 55 -5.99 -13.68 0.53
N PHE A 56 -4.79 -13.95 1.03
CA PHE A 56 -4.36 -15.31 1.33
C PHE A 56 -4.77 -15.67 2.75
N PHE A 57 -5.80 -16.50 2.88
CA PHE A 57 -6.33 -16.88 4.19
C PHE A 57 -5.45 -17.95 4.84
N LYS A 58 -4.98 -17.70 6.05
CA LYS A 58 -4.07 -18.58 6.81
C LYS A 58 -4.59 -18.82 8.21
N SER A 59 -4.27 -19.96 8.81
CA SER A 59 -4.46 -20.14 10.24
C SER A 59 -3.50 -19.27 11.04
N LYS A 60 -3.84 -18.98 12.30
CA LYS A 60 -2.95 -18.21 13.20
C LYS A 60 -1.59 -18.88 13.38
N ALA A 61 -1.57 -20.22 13.51
CA ALA A 61 -0.34 -20.99 13.65
C ALA A 61 0.57 -20.89 12.41
N GLU A 62 0.00 -20.97 11.20
CA GLU A 62 0.78 -20.79 9.96
C GLU A 62 1.32 -19.36 9.84
N PHE A 63 0.52 -18.35 10.19
CA PHE A 63 0.95 -16.95 10.13
C PHE A 63 2.10 -16.68 11.10
N GLU A 64 2.00 -17.16 12.34
CA GLU A 64 3.07 -17.02 13.34
C GLU A 64 4.36 -17.74 12.94
N GLU A 65 4.25 -18.87 12.25
CA GLU A 65 5.42 -19.56 11.68
C GLU A 65 6.07 -18.74 10.57
N LEU A 66 5.28 -18.14 9.68
CA LEU A 66 5.78 -17.23 8.64
C LEU A 66 6.45 -15.98 9.22
N ILE A 67 5.97 -15.46 10.37
CA ILE A 67 6.65 -14.38 11.10
C ILE A 67 8.05 -14.83 11.55
N LYS A 68 8.18 -16.01 12.17
CA LYS A 68 9.48 -16.54 12.63
C LYS A 68 10.47 -16.76 11.49
N GLN A 69 9.96 -17.00 10.29
CA GLN A 69 10.75 -17.22 9.07
C GLN A 69 11.04 -15.92 8.30
N ASP A 70 10.73 -14.74 8.86
CA ASP A 70 10.90 -13.43 8.23
C ASP A 70 10.23 -13.32 6.84
N GLN A 71 9.07 -13.97 6.67
CA GLN A 71 8.37 -14.04 5.38
C GLN A 71 7.45 -12.83 5.09
N PHE A 72 7.47 -11.81 5.95
CA PHE A 72 6.65 -10.61 5.80
C PHE A 72 7.49 -9.34 5.65
N ILE A 73 7.10 -8.46 4.74
CA ILE A 73 7.64 -7.10 4.68
C ILE A 73 7.12 -6.31 5.87
N GLU A 74 5.82 -6.40 6.11
CA GLU A 74 5.14 -5.84 7.26
C GLU A 74 4.07 -6.81 7.73
N TYR A 75 3.76 -6.75 9.02
CA TYR A 75 2.57 -7.40 9.55
C TYR A 75 2.05 -6.60 10.74
N ALA A 76 0.75 -6.72 11.00
CA ALA A 76 0.08 -6.10 12.14
C ALA A 76 -1.06 -7.00 12.64
N GLU A 77 -1.40 -6.86 13.92
CA GLU A 77 -2.61 -7.44 14.48
C GLU A 77 -3.71 -6.37 14.55
N TYR A 78 -4.88 -6.67 13.99
CA TYR A 78 -6.06 -5.83 14.06
C TYR A 78 -7.27 -6.65 14.50
N VAL A 79 -7.83 -6.28 15.65
CA VAL A 79 -9.00 -6.93 16.26
C VAL A 79 -8.81 -8.45 16.36
N GLY A 80 -7.67 -8.88 16.89
CA GLY A 80 -7.34 -10.29 17.12
C GLY A 80 -6.92 -11.09 15.88
N ASN A 81 -6.80 -10.45 14.72
CA ASN A 81 -6.43 -11.09 13.46
C ASN A 81 -5.14 -10.49 12.91
N TYR A 82 -4.23 -11.33 12.43
CA TYR A 82 -3.05 -10.85 11.73
C TYR A 82 -3.36 -10.49 10.28
N TYR A 83 -2.63 -9.50 9.80
CA TYR A 83 -2.55 -9.09 8.40
C TYR A 83 -1.08 -8.88 8.08
N GLY A 84 -0.63 -9.24 6.88
CA GLY A 84 0.74 -8.98 6.49
C GLY A 84 1.02 -9.21 5.01
N THR A 85 2.05 -8.50 4.54
CA THR A 85 2.46 -8.50 3.13
C THR A 85 3.56 -9.54 2.86
N PRO A 86 3.32 -10.59 2.05
CA PRO A 86 4.30 -11.64 1.78
C PRO A 86 5.53 -11.11 1.04
N VAL A 87 6.73 -11.32 1.59
CA VAL A 87 7.98 -10.77 1.05
C VAL A 87 8.35 -11.33 -0.33
N GLN A 88 8.09 -12.62 -0.53
CA GLN A 88 8.51 -13.32 -1.75
C GLN A 88 7.77 -12.80 -2.98
N TYR A 89 6.44 -12.62 -2.86
CA TYR A 89 5.62 -12.09 -3.95
C TYR A 89 6.11 -10.72 -4.41
N VAL A 90 6.40 -9.83 -3.47
CA VAL A 90 6.86 -8.47 -3.79
C VAL A 90 8.21 -8.50 -4.49
N LYS A 91 9.18 -9.22 -3.91
CA LYS A 91 10.53 -9.33 -4.49
C LYS A 91 10.51 -9.93 -5.89
N ASP A 92 9.86 -11.08 -6.08
CA ASP A 92 9.80 -11.77 -7.37
C ASP A 92 9.10 -10.93 -8.44
N THR A 93 8.08 -10.16 -8.06
CA THR A 93 7.34 -9.31 -8.99
C THR A 93 8.18 -8.09 -9.41
N MET A 94 8.84 -7.45 -8.44
CA MET A 94 9.74 -6.33 -8.72
C MET A 94 10.96 -6.76 -9.55
N ASP A 95 11.54 -7.93 -9.27
CA ASP A 95 12.70 -8.46 -10.01
C ASP A 95 12.37 -8.82 -11.46
N LYS A 96 11.07 -9.06 -11.76
CA LYS A 96 10.55 -9.19 -13.13
C LYS A 96 10.30 -7.84 -13.82
N GLY A 97 10.54 -6.72 -13.14
CA GLY A 97 10.36 -5.37 -13.66
C GLY A 97 8.94 -4.82 -13.54
N TYR A 98 8.05 -5.48 -12.78
CA TYR A 98 6.69 -4.98 -12.55
C TYR A 98 6.63 -4.16 -11.26
N ASP A 99 5.94 -3.01 -11.32
CA ASP A 99 5.63 -2.24 -10.12
C ASP A 99 4.67 -3.04 -9.22
N VAL A 100 4.87 -2.95 -7.92
CA VAL A 100 4.05 -3.60 -6.91
C VAL A 100 3.36 -2.53 -6.06
N PHE A 101 2.04 -2.64 -5.92
CA PHE A 101 1.21 -1.69 -5.17
C PHE A 101 0.73 -2.32 -3.86
N LEU A 102 1.05 -1.68 -2.75
CA LEU A 102 0.63 -2.06 -1.40
C LEU A 102 -0.40 -1.06 -0.90
N GLU A 103 -1.51 -1.56 -0.36
CA GLU A 103 -2.48 -0.77 0.39
C GLU A 103 -2.47 -1.24 1.84
N ILE A 104 -1.84 -0.46 2.72
CA ILE A 104 -1.57 -0.86 4.11
C ILE A 104 -1.85 0.29 5.09
N GLU A 105 -2.04 -0.06 6.35
CA GLU A 105 -2.15 0.92 7.43
C GLU A 105 -0.79 1.56 7.77
N VAL A 106 -0.83 2.69 8.46
CA VAL A 106 0.34 3.53 8.76
C VAL A 106 1.44 2.82 9.55
N GLU A 107 1.08 1.88 10.44
CA GLU A 107 2.06 1.09 11.18
C GLU A 107 2.77 0.08 10.28
N GLY A 108 2.05 -0.52 9.33
CA GLY A 108 2.65 -1.35 8.27
C GLY A 108 3.61 -0.53 7.43
N ALA A 109 3.21 0.69 7.02
CA ALA A 109 4.05 1.59 6.22
C ALA A 109 5.39 1.92 6.92
N LYS A 110 5.42 2.11 8.24
CA LYS A 110 6.68 2.27 8.99
C LYS A 110 7.61 1.08 8.84
N GLN A 111 7.06 -0.14 8.92
CA GLN A 111 7.84 -1.36 8.78
C GLN A 111 8.40 -1.49 7.35
N VAL A 112 7.57 -1.17 6.34
CA VAL A 112 8.03 -1.13 4.94
C VAL A 112 9.14 -0.10 4.77
N ARG A 113 9.00 1.13 5.28
CA ARG A 113 10.01 2.21 5.12
C ARG A 113 11.36 1.83 5.72
N LYS A 114 11.37 1.07 6.82
CA LYS A 114 12.60 0.54 7.43
C LYS A 114 13.30 -0.51 6.55
N LYS A 115 12.54 -1.39 5.88
CA LYS A 115 13.08 -2.47 5.04
C LYS A 115 13.37 -2.04 3.60
N PHE A 116 12.58 -1.11 3.08
CA PHE A 116 12.60 -0.61 1.70
C PHE A 116 12.60 0.93 1.74
N PRO A 117 13.73 1.58 2.07
CA PRO A 117 13.80 3.03 2.16
C PRO A 117 13.58 3.72 0.80
N ASP A 118 13.90 3.03 -0.29
CA ASP A 118 13.76 3.54 -1.67
C ASP A 118 12.37 3.28 -2.27
N ALA A 119 11.44 2.69 -1.52
CA ALA A 119 10.06 2.56 -1.97
C ALA A 119 9.36 3.93 -2.01
N LEU A 120 8.33 4.04 -2.85
CA LEU A 120 7.53 5.24 -3.05
C LEU A 120 6.37 5.25 -2.05
N PHE A 121 6.42 6.16 -1.08
CA PHE A 121 5.39 6.29 -0.05
C PHE A 121 4.44 7.44 -0.36
N ILE A 122 3.17 7.10 -0.55
CA ILE A 122 2.08 8.05 -0.81
C ILE A 122 1.09 8.01 0.35
N PHE A 123 0.95 9.14 1.04
CA PHE A 123 -0.04 9.32 2.09
C PHE A 123 -1.34 9.87 1.49
N LEU A 124 -2.41 9.10 1.60
CA LEU A 124 -3.76 9.52 1.23
C LEU A 124 -4.36 10.29 2.41
N ALA A 125 -4.61 11.59 2.23
CA ALA A 125 -5.14 12.47 3.25
C ALA A 125 -6.64 12.74 3.04
N PRO A 126 -7.43 12.93 4.12
CA PRO A 126 -8.79 13.44 3.98
C PRO A 126 -8.78 14.93 3.60
N PRO A 127 -9.81 15.45 2.91
CA PRO A 127 -9.92 16.87 2.60
C PRO A 127 -10.08 17.73 3.86
N SER A 128 -10.66 17.17 4.92
CA SER A 128 -10.71 17.77 6.25
C SER A 128 -10.88 16.70 7.34
N LEU A 129 -10.58 17.04 8.59
CA LEU A 129 -10.86 16.16 9.74
C LEU A 129 -12.36 15.92 9.92
N ASP A 130 -13.19 16.91 9.63
CA ASP A 130 -14.65 16.79 9.71
C ASP A 130 -15.17 15.79 8.67
N HIS A 131 -14.63 15.82 7.45
CA HIS A 131 -14.97 14.83 6.42
C HIS A 131 -14.56 13.41 6.83
N LEU A 132 -13.41 13.27 7.50
CA LEU A 132 -13.00 11.98 8.04
C LEU A 132 -13.97 11.50 9.13
N ARG A 133 -14.39 12.40 10.03
CA ARG A 133 -15.39 12.10 11.07
C ARG A 133 -16.72 11.66 10.45
N GLU A 134 -17.23 12.37 9.46
CA GLU A 134 -18.46 12.01 8.74
C GLU A 134 -18.38 10.60 8.13
N ARG A 135 -17.25 10.25 7.51
CA ARG A 135 -17.03 8.91 6.95
C ARG A 135 -16.96 7.80 8.00
N LEU A 136 -16.38 8.10 9.17
CA LEU A 136 -16.32 7.16 10.29
C LEU A 136 -17.72 6.95 10.90
N VAL A 137 -18.51 8.01 11.03
CA VAL A 137 -19.91 7.97 11.52
C VAL A 137 -20.84 7.24 10.55
N GLY A 138 -20.71 7.49 9.24
CA GLY A 138 -21.58 6.95 8.19
C GLY A 138 -21.56 5.42 8.04
N ARG A 139 -20.65 4.71 8.72
CA ARG A 139 -20.64 3.23 8.79
C ARG A 139 -21.69 2.65 9.77
N GLY A 140 -22.43 3.50 10.49
CA GLY A 140 -23.76 3.18 11.05
C GLY A 140 -23.83 2.15 12.17
N THR A 141 -22.72 1.81 12.84
CA THR A 141 -22.70 0.71 13.84
C THR A 141 -21.83 0.98 15.08
N GLU A 142 -21.33 2.21 15.26
CA GLU A 142 -20.37 2.52 16.32
C GLU A 142 -20.89 3.61 17.26
N SER A 143 -20.60 3.46 18.57
CA SER A 143 -20.94 4.47 19.58
C SER A 143 -20.11 5.74 19.40
N ASP A 144 -20.63 6.88 19.87
CA ASP A 144 -19.92 8.17 19.84
C ASP A 144 -18.51 8.09 20.47
N GLU A 145 -18.35 7.28 21.52
CA GLU A 145 -17.06 7.03 22.18
C GLU A 145 -16.05 6.35 21.23
N LYS A 146 -16.49 5.35 20.44
CA LYS A 146 -15.64 4.69 19.44
C LYS A 146 -15.26 5.65 18.30
N ILE A 147 -16.19 6.49 17.87
CA ILE A 147 -15.94 7.51 16.84
C ILE A 147 -14.89 8.51 17.33
N GLN A 148 -15.02 9.01 18.57
CA GLN A 148 -14.01 9.91 19.14
C GLN A 148 -12.63 9.26 19.24
N SER A 149 -12.57 7.99 19.66
CA SER A 149 -11.32 7.23 19.70
C SER A 149 -10.67 7.15 18.32
N ARG A 150 -11.44 6.84 17.28
CA ARG A 150 -10.92 6.76 15.90
C ARG A 150 -10.48 8.11 15.34
N VAL A 151 -11.19 9.19 15.65
CA VAL A 151 -10.77 10.55 15.24
C VAL A 151 -9.46 10.92 15.92
N LYS A 152 -9.28 10.55 17.20
CA LYS A 152 -8.01 10.76 17.92
C LYS A 152 -6.88 9.95 17.30
N GLU A 153 -7.13 8.68 17.00
CA GLU A 153 -6.16 7.81 16.31
C GLU A 153 -5.76 8.42 14.97
N ALA A 154 -6.72 8.79 14.12
CA ALA A 154 -6.45 9.41 12.83
C ALA A 154 -5.61 10.70 12.91
N ARG A 155 -5.72 11.49 13.99
CA ARG A 155 -4.83 12.64 14.20
C ARG A 155 -3.38 12.19 14.40
N ASN A 156 -3.15 11.16 15.21
CA ASN A 156 -1.81 10.58 15.37
C ASN A 156 -1.31 10.01 14.04
N GLU A 157 -2.21 9.44 13.22
CA GLU A 157 -1.87 8.94 11.88
C GLU A 157 -1.43 10.04 10.90
N VAL A 158 -2.03 11.22 11.00
CA VAL A 158 -1.64 12.42 10.23
C VAL A 158 -0.26 12.93 10.64
N GLU A 159 0.15 12.83 11.91
CA GLU A 159 1.51 13.20 12.32
C GLU A 159 2.59 12.32 11.68
N MET A 160 2.22 11.10 11.28
CA MET A 160 3.12 10.13 10.62
C MET A 160 3.34 10.41 9.13
N MET A 161 2.75 11.48 8.59
CA MET A 161 3.00 11.94 7.22
C MET A 161 4.47 12.26 6.94
N ASN A 162 5.27 12.52 7.98
CA ASN A 162 6.71 12.76 7.86
C ASN A 162 7.51 11.58 7.26
N LEU A 163 6.93 10.38 7.21
CA LEU A 163 7.54 9.19 6.64
C LEU A 163 7.32 9.05 5.12
N TYR A 164 6.49 9.90 4.53
CA TYR A 164 5.99 9.75 3.17
C TYR A 164 6.66 10.73 2.20
N ASP A 165 6.78 10.30 0.95
CA ASP A 165 7.39 11.10 -0.12
C ASP A 165 6.36 12.07 -0.74
N TYR A 166 5.08 11.65 -0.77
CA TYR A 166 3.98 12.44 -1.33
C TYR A 166 2.73 12.39 -0.45
N VAL A 167 1.92 13.46 -0.55
CA VAL A 167 0.59 13.55 0.04
C VAL A 167 -0.43 13.77 -1.06
N VAL A 168 -1.46 12.93 -1.11
CA VAL A 168 -2.59 13.06 -2.04
C VAL A 168 -3.86 13.23 -1.24
N VAL A 169 -4.58 14.33 -1.46
CA VAL A 169 -5.89 14.55 -0.83
C VAL A 169 -6.95 13.72 -1.58
N ASN A 170 -7.78 13.00 -0.84
CA ASN A 170 -8.92 12.24 -1.36
C ASN A 170 -10.21 13.08 -1.28
N ASP A 171 -10.22 14.18 -2.03
CA ASP A 171 -11.38 15.05 -2.28
C ASP A 171 -12.35 14.37 -3.26
N GLU A 172 -11.84 13.90 -4.39
CA GLU A 172 -12.55 13.10 -5.39
C GLU A 172 -11.72 11.87 -5.75
N VAL A 173 -12.36 10.70 -5.79
CA VAL A 173 -11.66 9.42 -6.02
C VAL A 173 -10.93 9.41 -7.37
N ASP A 174 -11.54 9.99 -8.41
CA ASP A 174 -10.95 10.06 -9.75
C ASP A 174 -9.72 10.99 -9.79
N LEU A 175 -9.76 12.12 -9.09
CA LEU A 175 -8.61 13.04 -8.98
C LEU A 175 -7.49 12.42 -8.15
N ALA A 176 -7.81 11.77 -7.03
CA ALA A 176 -6.83 11.05 -6.22
C ALA A 176 -6.12 9.95 -7.02
N LYS A 177 -6.87 9.17 -7.80
CA LYS A 177 -6.33 8.17 -8.73
C LYS A 177 -5.35 8.80 -9.73
N GLN A 178 -5.77 9.85 -10.43
CA GLN A 178 -4.92 10.54 -11.42
C GLN A 178 -3.62 11.06 -10.81
N ARG A 179 -3.70 11.71 -9.65
CA ARG A 179 -2.53 12.22 -8.93
C ARG A 179 -1.55 11.10 -8.58
N ILE A 180 -2.05 9.95 -8.09
CA ILE A 180 -1.22 8.78 -7.79
C ILE A 180 -0.56 8.23 -9.06
N GLN A 181 -1.30 8.09 -10.16
CA GLN A 181 -0.75 7.64 -11.44
C GLN A 181 0.36 8.57 -11.94
N SER A 182 0.16 9.89 -11.86
CA SER A 182 1.18 10.89 -12.23
C SER A 182 2.42 10.84 -11.35
N ILE A 183 2.26 10.60 -10.04
CA ILE A 183 3.40 10.43 -9.12
C ILE A 183 4.22 9.20 -9.54
N VAL A 184 3.58 8.07 -9.81
CA VAL A 184 4.27 6.84 -10.23
C VAL A 184 4.95 7.03 -11.59
N GLU A 185 4.31 7.71 -12.53
CA GLU A 185 4.92 8.05 -13.82
C GLU A 185 6.16 8.93 -13.64
N ALA A 186 6.08 9.96 -12.80
CA ALA A 186 7.21 10.82 -12.49
C ALA A 186 8.38 10.05 -11.85
N GLU A 187 8.09 9.07 -10.99
CA GLU A 187 9.11 8.19 -10.41
C GLU A 187 9.85 7.36 -11.47
N HIS A 188 9.15 6.86 -12.50
CA HIS A 188 9.78 6.18 -13.63
C HIS A 188 10.63 7.10 -14.50
N LEU A 189 10.33 8.40 -14.50
CA LEU A 189 11.07 9.41 -15.25
C LEU A 189 12.28 9.97 -14.49
N LYS A 190 12.54 9.52 -13.25
CA LYS A 190 13.73 9.95 -12.49
C LYS A 190 15.01 9.69 -13.28
N ARG A 191 15.87 10.71 -13.30
CA ARG A 191 17.14 10.70 -14.02
C ARG A 191 17.99 9.49 -13.68
N GLU A 192 18.06 9.10 -12.40
CA GLU A 192 18.81 7.95 -11.89
C GLU A 192 18.41 6.64 -12.59
N ARG A 193 17.10 6.42 -12.75
CA ARG A 193 16.54 5.23 -13.40
C ARG A 193 16.82 5.24 -14.91
N ILE A 194 16.48 6.35 -15.55
CA ILE A 194 16.63 6.52 -17.00
C ILE A 194 18.11 6.42 -17.42
N GLU A 195 19.02 7.06 -16.68
CA GLU A 195 20.46 6.99 -16.94
C GLU A 195 20.99 5.56 -16.82
N ALA A 196 20.62 4.83 -15.75
CA ALA A 196 21.06 3.45 -15.56
C ALA A 196 20.64 2.55 -16.73
N ARG A 197 19.38 2.71 -17.20
CA ARG A 197 18.85 2.00 -18.38
C ARG A 197 19.67 2.29 -19.64
N TYR A 198 19.93 3.57 -19.94
CA TYR A 198 20.72 3.94 -21.13
C TYR A 198 22.18 3.49 -21.04
N ARG A 199 22.81 3.58 -19.86
CA ARG A 199 24.18 3.09 -19.66
C ARG A 199 24.29 1.58 -19.91
N LYS A 200 23.32 0.80 -19.42
CA LYS A 200 23.23 -0.65 -19.68
C LYS A 200 23.10 -0.94 -21.18
N MET A 201 22.16 -0.26 -21.85
CA MET A 201 21.95 -0.43 -23.31
C MET A 201 23.23 -0.15 -24.12
N ILE A 202 23.97 0.91 -23.79
CA ILE A 202 25.24 1.25 -24.46
C ILE A 202 26.31 0.18 -24.20
N LEU A 203 26.37 -0.40 -22.99
CA LEU A 203 27.35 -1.43 -22.64
C LEU A 203 27.07 -2.75 -23.36
N GLU A 204 25.79 -3.13 -23.48
CA GLU A 204 25.37 -4.36 -24.17
C GLU A 204 25.59 -4.28 -25.67
N ALA A 205 25.40 -3.11 -26.29
CA ALA A 205 25.66 -2.90 -27.72
C ALA A 205 27.15 -2.97 -28.11
N LYS A 206 28.08 -2.94 -27.15
CA LYS A 206 29.53 -3.06 -27.37
C LYS A 206 30.06 -4.50 -27.27
N LYS A 207 29.23 -5.45 -26.84
CA LYS A 207 29.55 -6.88 -26.77
C LYS A 207 29.15 -7.57 -28.05
#